data_AF-A0A5C0YMF2-F1
#
_entry.id   AF-A0A5C0YMF2-F1
#
_cell.length_a   1.000
_cell.length_b   1.000
_cell.length_c   1.000
_cell.angle_alpha   90.00
_cell.angle_beta   90.00
_cell.angle_gamma   90.00
#
_symmetry.space_group_name_H-M   'P 1'
#
loop_
_entity.id
_entity.type
_entity.pdbx_description
1 polymer ?
#
loop_
_entity_poly.entity_id
_entity_poly.type
_entity_poly.pdbx_seq_one_letter_code
_entity_poly.pdbx_strand_id
1 'polypeptide(L)'
;MISHELIHRYIGHIIEQDNDKKNEIKYKWFFEGFTEFYGVKTLLDTKLIDKDEYLKIINITLKEYFNSLIPNIDFEKTNQKHLLDQNISMLSYNKGFILAMIIDEKLNEVSNGRYNLLTTINNIISEITSKKVNFNVDLFASHLKHYLPESLIKDIIASIRDSSILLSLLPSRLLNKNLTFQDTDKYSDICFNLTRSLELQKIRGVKLGSDCHNMGLKDGQELKCYSIDFNSGNIKLKVLENKIPKVIHLKANKMTSSIPIYK
;
A
#
# COMPACT_ATOMS: atom_id res chain seq x y z
N MET A 1 6.28 -12.66 12.74
CA MET A 1 6.28 -11.83 13.97
C MET A 1 7.70 -11.58 14.49
N ILE A 2 8.52 -12.57 14.87
CA ILE A 2 9.89 -12.28 15.38
C ILE A 2 10.80 -11.60 14.33
N SER A 3 10.81 -12.10 13.09
CA SER A 3 11.61 -11.48 12.00
C SER A 3 11.15 -10.06 11.68
N HIS A 4 9.84 -9.85 11.62
CA HIS A 4 9.20 -8.54 11.45
C HIS A 4 9.66 -7.55 12.53
N GLU A 5 9.51 -7.88 13.82
CA GLU A 5 9.94 -7.01 14.92
C GLU A 5 11.45 -6.73 14.93
N LEU A 6 12.27 -7.72 14.54
CA LEU A 6 13.72 -7.55 14.45
C LEU A 6 14.10 -6.55 13.34
N ILE A 7 13.49 -6.66 12.17
CA ILE A 7 13.70 -5.72 11.07
C ILE A 7 13.08 -4.36 11.41
N HIS A 8 11.98 -4.32 12.16
CA HIS A 8 11.40 -3.07 12.65
C HIS A 8 12.37 -2.32 13.55
N ARG A 9 13.18 -2.99 14.36
CA ARG A 9 14.24 -2.31 15.12
C ARG A 9 15.32 -1.73 14.23
N TYR A 10 15.57 -2.34 13.07
CA TYR A 10 16.59 -1.90 12.13
C TYR A 10 16.11 -0.71 11.28
N ILE A 11 14.95 -0.83 10.65
CA ILE A 11 14.32 0.21 9.83
C ILE A 11 13.69 1.30 10.72
N GLY A 12 13.14 0.93 11.87
CA GLY A 12 12.51 1.84 12.84
C GLY A 12 13.48 2.82 13.48
N HIS A 13 14.81 2.56 13.45
CA HIS A 13 15.79 3.57 13.84
C HIS A 13 15.73 4.83 12.96
N ILE A 14 15.23 4.71 11.72
CA ILE A 14 14.93 5.83 10.83
C ILE A 14 13.77 6.68 11.39
N ILE A 15 12.77 6.03 12.01
CA ILE A 15 11.59 6.68 12.60
C ILE A 15 11.95 7.34 13.94
N GLU A 16 12.80 6.70 14.75
CA GLU A 16 13.20 7.23 16.06
C GLU A 16 13.91 8.58 15.99
N GLN A 17 14.54 8.91 14.85
CA GLN A 17 15.15 10.22 14.61
C GLN A 17 14.15 11.28 14.10
N ASP A 18 12.99 10.85 13.60
CA ASP A 18 11.92 11.73 13.13
C ASP A 18 10.88 11.93 14.24
N ASN A 19 11.02 13.01 15.01
CA ASN A 19 10.13 13.34 16.13
C ASN A 19 8.68 13.70 15.71
N ASP A 20 8.35 13.66 14.42
CA ASP A 20 7.01 13.95 13.92
C ASP A 20 6.22 12.67 13.62
N LYS A 21 5.29 12.31 14.53
CA LYS A 21 4.32 11.21 14.33
C LYS A 21 3.53 11.31 13.02
N LYS A 22 3.44 12.49 12.41
CA LYS A 22 2.81 12.66 11.10
C LYS A 22 3.62 12.00 9.98
N ASN A 23 4.94 12.00 10.07
CA ASN A 23 5.83 11.38 9.08
C ASN A 23 5.80 9.85 9.18
N GLU A 24 5.70 9.30 10.39
CA GLU A 24 5.50 7.86 10.60
C GLU A 24 4.25 7.35 9.86
N ILE A 25 3.12 8.04 10.03
CA ILE A 25 1.87 7.70 9.32
C ILE A 25 2.00 7.92 7.81
N LYS A 26 2.63 9.02 7.39
CA LYS A 26 2.79 9.38 5.97
C LYS A 26 3.65 8.38 5.21
N TYR A 27 4.74 7.92 5.81
CA TYR A 27 5.71 7.00 5.21
C TYR A 27 5.53 5.57 5.71
N LYS A 28 4.35 5.24 6.26
CA LYS A 28 4.03 3.90 6.73
C LYS A 28 4.27 2.82 5.69
N TRP A 29 4.03 3.11 4.41
CA TRP A 29 4.34 2.21 3.30
C TRP A 29 5.83 1.83 3.27
N PHE A 30 6.74 2.75 3.56
CA PHE A 30 8.16 2.46 3.61
C PHE A 30 8.49 1.68 4.87
N PHE A 31 8.14 2.21 6.04
CA PHE A 31 8.56 1.62 7.31
C PHE A 31 7.97 0.25 7.58
N GLU A 32 6.66 0.09 7.40
CA GLU A 32 5.96 -1.15 7.69
C GLU A 32 6.05 -2.14 6.53
N GLY A 33 5.83 -1.65 5.30
CA GLY A 33 5.82 -2.53 4.14
C GLY A 33 7.21 -3.08 3.80
N PHE A 34 8.28 -2.29 3.93
CA PHE A 34 9.63 -2.79 3.68
C PHE A 34 10.05 -3.75 4.79
N THR A 35 9.62 -3.48 6.04
CA THR A 35 9.85 -4.40 7.15
C THR A 35 9.15 -5.73 6.93
N GLU A 36 7.89 -5.72 6.50
CA GLU A 36 7.16 -6.94 6.20
C GLU A 36 7.84 -7.76 5.10
N PHE A 37 8.28 -7.10 4.02
CA PHE A 37 9.02 -7.75 2.94
C PHE A 37 10.30 -8.42 3.45
N TYR A 38 11.14 -7.68 4.18
CA TYR A 38 12.38 -8.24 4.72
C TYR A 38 12.15 -9.29 5.79
N GLY A 39 11.08 -9.18 6.57
CA GLY A 39 10.65 -10.19 7.51
C GLY A 39 10.40 -11.52 6.82
N VAL A 40 9.73 -11.50 5.66
CA VAL A 40 9.45 -12.68 4.83
C VAL A 40 10.68 -13.15 4.05
N LYS A 41 11.46 -12.24 3.46
CA LYS A 41 12.70 -12.55 2.74
C LYS A 41 13.74 -13.21 3.64
N THR A 42 13.88 -12.74 4.88
CA THR A 42 14.78 -13.34 5.88
C THR A 42 14.40 -14.79 6.18
N LEU A 43 13.10 -15.11 6.26
CA LEU A 43 12.65 -16.49 6.47
C LEU A 43 13.04 -17.38 5.28
N LEU A 44 12.94 -16.87 4.05
CA LEU A 44 13.39 -17.59 2.85
C LEU A 44 14.91 -17.80 2.87
N ASP A 45 15.69 -16.75 3.14
CA ASP A 45 17.15 -16.79 3.10
C ASP A 45 17.73 -17.69 4.22
N THR A 46 17.04 -17.76 5.36
CA THR A 46 17.37 -18.67 6.47
C THR A 46 16.78 -20.08 6.32
N LYS A 47 16.07 -20.35 5.21
CA LYS A 47 15.42 -21.63 4.90
C LYS A 47 14.38 -22.07 5.93
N LEU A 48 13.79 -21.13 6.65
CA LEU A 48 12.65 -21.37 7.55
C LEU A 48 11.33 -21.48 6.79
N ILE A 49 11.26 -20.87 5.61
CA ILE A 49 10.24 -21.14 4.60
C ILE A 49 10.91 -21.54 3.29
N ASP A 50 10.21 -22.31 2.47
CA ASP A 50 10.66 -22.63 1.12
C ASP A 50 10.22 -21.58 0.07
N LYS A 51 10.61 -21.82 -1.18
CA LYS A 51 10.30 -20.93 -2.31
C LYS A 51 8.80 -20.88 -2.62
N ASP A 52 8.07 -21.98 -2.42
CA ASP A 52 6.65 -22.06 -2.71
C ASP A 52 5.84 -21.32 -1.64
N GLU A 53 6.24 -21.43 -0.38
CA GLU A 53 5.70 -20.65 0.73
C GLU A 53 5.95 -19.15 0.54
N TYR A 54 7.15 -18.76 0.14
CA TYR A 54 7.48 -17.37 -0.18
C TYR A 54 6.59 -16.82 -1.31
N LEU A 55 6.46 -17.55 -2.43
CA LEU A 55 5.58 -17.16 -3.54
C LEU A 55 4.11 -17.10 -3.13
N LYS A 56 3.66 -18.00 -2.26
CA LYS A 56 2.30 -17.99 -1.72
C LYS A 56 2.02 -16.70 -0.94
N ILE A 57 2.96 -16.27 -0.10
CA ILE A 57 2.85 -15.00 0.64
C ILE A 57 2.74 -13.83 -0.34
N ILE A 58 3.65 -13.75 -1.32
CA ILE A 58 3.62 -12.70 -2.35
C ILE A 58 2.28 -12.67 -3.09
N ASN A 59 1.78 -13.83 -3.52
CA ASN A 59 0.52 -13.94 -4.23
C ASN A 59 -0.69 -13.52 -3.36
N ILE A 60 -0.65 -13.79 -2.05
CA ILE A 60 -1.66 -13.30 -1.10
C ILE A 60 -1.58 -11.78 -0.99
N THR A 61 -0.38 -11.20 -0.83
CA THR A 61 -0.18 -9.76 -0.73
C THR A 61 -0.63 -9.03 -2.01
N LEU A 62 -0.29 -9.56 -3.18
CA LEU A 62 -0.76 -9.05 -4.48
C LEU A 62 -2.29 -9.09 -4.56
N LYS A 63 -2.89 -10.23 -4.22
CA LYS A 63 -4.35 -10.39 -4.20
C LYS A 63 -5.02 -9.35 -3.30
N GLU A 64 -4.58 -9.22 -2.06
CA GLU A 64 -5.16 -8.29 -1.09
C GLU A 64 -5.02 -6.84 -1.54
N TYR A 65 -3.85 -6.47 -2.07
CA TYR A 65 -3.60 -5.11 -2.56
C TYR A 65 -4.46 -4.77 -3.77
N PHE A 66 -4.40 -5.59 -4.83
CA PHE A 66 -5.10 -5.29 -6.09
C PHE A 66 -6.61 -5.52 -5.99
N ASN A 67 -7.09 -6.33 -5.04
CA ASN A 67 -8.51 -6.43 -4.70
C ASN A 67 -9.01 -5.39 -3.69
N SER A 68 -8.18 -4.44 -3.27
CA SER A 68 -8.63 -3.33 -2.44
C SER A 68 -9.64 -2.41 -3.15
N LEU A 69 -10.58 -1.86 -2.40
CA LEU A 69 -11.52 -0.83 -2.86
C LEU A 69 -10.90 0.56 -3.01
N ILE A 70 -9.76 0.81 -2.39
CA ILE A 70 -9.12 2.12 -2.31
C ILE A 70 -7.63 2.02 -2.69
N PRO A 71 -7.29 1.42 -3.85
CA PRO A 71 -5.90 1.15 -4.20
C PRO A 71 -5.08 2.46 -4.38
N ASN A 72 -5.73 3.54 -4.81
CA ASN A 72 -5.09 4.82 -5.16
C ASN A 72 -5.26 5.89 -4.09
N ILE A 73 -5.24 5.51 -2.81
CA ILE A 73 -5.32 6.49 -1.73
C ILE A 73 -4.06 7.35 -1.68
N ASP A 74 -4.23 8.67 -1.72
CA ASP A 74 -3.14 9.62 -1.50
C ASP A 74 -2.94 9.80 0.01
N PHE A 75 -1.95 9.10 0.57
CA PHE A 75 -1.64 9.14 2.00
C PHE A 75 -1.26 10.54 2.50
N GLU A 76 -0.75 11.42 1.64
CA GLU A 76 -0.40 12.79 2.05
C GLU A 76 -1.64 13.68 2.20
N LYS A 77 -2.69 13.41 1.42
CA LYS A 77 -3.95 14.17 1.44
C LYS A 77 -5.01 13.56 2.35
N THR A 78 -4.84 12.30 2.73
CA THR A 78 -5.81 11.60 3.57
C THR A 78 -5.68 12.04 5.02
N ASN A 79 -6.81 12.29 5.68
CA ASN A 79 -6.81 12.67 7.09
C ASN A 79 -6.19 11.55 7.95
N GLN A 80 -5.30 11.91 8.87
CA GLN A 80 -4.59 10.97 9.76
C GLN A 80 -5.52 10.05 10.54
N LYS A 81 -6.71 10.51 10.95
CA LYS A 81 -7.67 9.64 11.63
C LYS A 81 -8.16 8.49 10.75
N HIS A 82 -8.28 8.72 9.44
CA HIS A 82 -8.62 7.68 8.48
C HIS A 82 -7.41 6.80 8.17
N LEU A 83 -6.19 7.34 8.19
CA LEU A 83 -4.96 6.55 8.01
C LEU A 83 -4.73 5.51 9.11
N LEU A 84 -5.35 5.70 10.28
CA LEU A 84 -5.38 4.72 11.37
C LEU A 84 -6.44 3.63 11.19
N ASP A 85 -7.32 3.74 10.18
CA ASP A 85 -8.24 2.66 9.84
C ASP A 85 -7.43 1.41 9.44
N GLN A 86 -7.80 0.26 10.00
CA GLN A 86 -7.08 -0.99 9.80
C GLN A 86 -6.94 -1.35 8.31
N ASN A 87 -7.96 -1.06 7.50
CA ASN A 87 -7.95 -1.35 6.08
C ASN A 87 -6.95 -0.46 5.32
N ILE A 88 -6.93 0.84 5.63
CA ILE A 88 -5.97 1.77 5.03
C ILE A 88 -4.55 1.44 5.49
N SER A 89 -4.39 1.09 6.76
CA SER A 89 -3.14 0.63 7.31
C SER A 89 -2.63 -0.58 6.53
N MET A 90 -3.41 -1.66 6.41
CA MET A 90 -3.01 -2.87 5.66
C MET A 90 -2.63 -2.57 4.21
N LEU A 91 -3.24 -1.56 3.57
CA LEU A 91 -2.84 -1.14 2.23
C LEU A 91 -1.46 -0.51 2.19
N SER A 92 -1.07 0.25 3.22
CA SER A 92 0.30 0.75 3.35
C SER A 92 1.30 -0.41 3.45
N TYR A 93 1.02 -1.42 4.28
CA TYR A 93 1.88 -2.61 4.40
C TYR A 93 2.00 -3.31 3.05
N ASN A 94 0.86 -3.66 2.42
CA ASN A 94 0.86 -4.42 1.18
C ASN A 94 1.50 -3.64 0.02
N LYS A 95 1.22 -2.33 -0.12
CA LYS A 95 1.88 -1.46 -1.10
C LYS A 95 3.38 -1.45 -0.92
N GLY A 96 3.82 -1.21 0.32
CA GLY A 96 5.24 -1.12 0.64
C GLY A 96 5.97 -2.45 0.46
N PHE A 97 5.33 -3.56 0.80
CA PHE A 97 5.85 -4.90 0.55
C PHE A 97 6.09 -5.13 -0.94
N ILE A 98 5.08 -4.83 -1.78
CA ILE A 98 5.18 -5.00 -3.23
C ILE A 98 6.27 -4.10 -3.82
N LEU A 99 6.35 -2.84 -3.37
CA LEU A 99 7.40 -1.91 -3.76
C LEU A 99 8.79 -2.42 -3.36
N ALA A 100 8.96 -2.88 -2.14
CA ALA A 100 10.21 -3.43 -1.64
C ALA A 100 10.66 -4.62 -2.49
N MET A 101 9.75 -5.55 -2.79
CA MET A 101 10.00 -6.68 -3.68
C MET A 101 10.44 -6.24 -5.08
N ILE A 102 9.71 -5.31 -5.71
CA ILE A 102 10.05 -4.79 -7.04
C ILE A 102 11.46 -4.20 -7.04
N ILE A 103 11.76 -3.35 -6.06
CA ILE A 103 13.04 -2.65 -5.98
C ILE A 103 14.18 -3.63 -5.69
N ASP A 104 13.98 -4.58 -4.79
CA ASP A 104 14.97 -5.61 -4.47
C ASP A 104 15.33 -6.45 -5.70
N GLU A 105 14.33 -6.93 -6.44
CA GLU A 105 14.52 -7.69 -7.67
C GLU A 105 15.22 -6.85 -8.76
N LYS A 106 14.83 -5.57 -8.92
CA LYS A 106 15.47 -4.68 -9.90
C LYS A 106 16.92 -4.37 -9.56
N LEU A 107 17.23 -4.11 -8.29
CA LEU A 107 18.61 -3.90 -7.84
C LEU A 107 19.45 -5.16 -8.05
N ASN A 108 18.89 -6.33 -7.74
CA ASN A 108 19.56 -7.61 -7.97
C ASN A 108 19.87 -7.81 -9.47
N GLU A 109 18.88 -7.57 -10.34
CA GLU A 109 19.01 -7.68 -11.80
C GLU A 109 20.11 -6.78 -12.37
N VAL A 110 20.06 -5.47 -12.08
CA VAL A 110 21.04 -4.50 -12.65
C VAL A 110 22.45 -4.68 -12.09
N SER A 111 22.57 -5.24 -10.89
CA SER A 111 23.84 -5.40 -10.20
C SER A 111 24.45 -6.79 -10.36
N ASN A 112 23.71 -7.73 -10.97
CA ASN A 112 24.02 -9.16 -10.98
C ASN A 112 24.23 -9.72 -9.56
N GLY A 113 23.30 -9.40 -8.65
CA GLY A 113 23.28 -9.84 -7.25
C GLY A 113 24.25 -9.12 -6.31
N ARG A 114 24.95 -8.06 -6.76
CA ARG A 114 25.90 -7.30 -5.91
C ARG A 114 25.21 -6.31 -4.97
N TYR A 115 24.08 -5.77 -5.39
CA TYR A 115 23.28 -4.81 -4.63
C TYR A 115 21.86 -5.32 -4.48
N ASN A 116 21.29 -5.06 -3.32
CA ASN A 116 19.91 -5.36 -2.97
C ASN A 116 19.33 -4.18 -2.20
N LEU A 117 18.03 -4.21 -1.92
CA LEU A 117 17.37 -3.09 -1.26
C LEU A 117 17.92 -2.86 0.17
N LEU A 118 18.46 -3.88 0.85
CA LEU A 118 19.03 -3.76 2.19
C LEU A 118 20.28 -2.86 2.14
N THR A 119 21.09 -2.98 1.09
CA THR A 119 22.23 -2.09 0.86
C THR A 119 21.77 -0.62 0.76
N THR A 120 20.69 -0.36 0.03
CA THR A 120 20.10 0.97 -0.09
C THR A 120 19.57 1.49 1.25
N ILE A 121 18.86 0.65 2.02
CA ILE A 121 18.34 1.00 3.35
C ILE A 121 19.48 1.36 4.30
N ASN A 122 20.57 0.59 4.30
CA ASN A 122 21.73 0.86 5.17
C ASN A 122 22.37 2.22 4.86
N ASN A 123 22.44 2.58 3.57
CA ASN A 123 22.96 3.88 3.16
C ASN A 123 22.03 5.03 3.61
N ILE A 124 20.71 4.84 3.53
CA ILE A 124 19.72 5.81 4.03
C ILE A 124 19.87 5.98 5.56
N ILE A 125 19.95 4.88 6.32
CA ILE A 125 20.13 4.91 7.78
C ILE A 125 21.42 5.66 8.14
N SER A 126 22.52 5.37 7.44
CA SER A 126 23.80 6.02 7.65
C SER A 126 23.74 7.52 7.38
N GLU A 127 23.08 7.94 6.30
CA GLU A 127 22.91 9.36 5.96
C GLU A 127 22.05 10.09 7.00
N ILE A 128 20.92 9.51 7.38
CA ILE A 128 20.00 10.06 8.39
C ILE A 128 20.74 10.25 9.72
N THR A 129 21.47 9.23 10.17
CA THR A 129 22.20 9.27 11.45
C THR A 129 23.39 10.24 11.42
N SER A 130 24.16 10.26 10.33
CA SER A 130 25.37 11.10 10.23
C SER A 130 25.05 12.57 10.00
N LYS A 131 24.05 12.87 9.16
CA LYS A 131 23.68 14.25 8.79
C LYS A 131 22.54 14.81 9.64
N LYS A 132 21.89 14.00 10.48
CA LYS A 132 20.71 14.36 11.28
C LYS A 132 19.57 14.93 10.42
N VAL A 133 19.29 14.27 9.30
CA VAL A 133 18.22 14.64 8.36
C VAL A 133 17.04 13.69 8.52
N ASN A 134 15.81 14.17 8.29
CA ASN A 134 14.64 13.32 8.35
C ASN A 134 14.45 12.54 7.05
N PHE A 135 13.85 11.34 7.16
CA PHE A 135 13.45 10.57 5.99
C PHE A 135 12.40 11.34 5.15
N ASN A 136 12.56 11.27 3.83
CA ASN A 136 11.57 11.73 2.87
C ASN A 136 11.75 11.01 1.53
N VAL A 137 10.79 11.19 0.62
CA VAL A 137 10.79 10.54 -0.70
C VAL A 137 11.98 10.98 -1.56
N ASP A 138 12.46 12.22 -1.43
CA ASP A 138 13.58 12.73 -2.21
C ASP A 138 14.90 12.06 -1.78
N LEU A 139 15.11 11.88 -0.47
CA LEU A 139 16.24 11.13 0.08
C LEU A 139 16.19 9.67 -0.36
N PHE A 140 15.01 9.04 -0.29
CA PHE A 140 14.84 7.67 -0.78
C PHE A 140 15.20 7.56 -2.27
N ALA A 141 14.70 8.49 -3.09
CA ALA A 141 14.97 8.57 -4.51
C ALA A 141 16.46 8.79 -4.82
N SER A 142 17.16 9.66 -4.08
CA SER A 142 18.58 9.94 -4.30
C SER A 142 19.44 8.70 -4.07
N HIS A 143 19.11 7.87 -3.08
CA HIS A 143 19.83 6.62 -2.85
C HIS A 143 19.57 5.56 -3.93
N LEU A 144 18.37 5.54 -4.54
CA LEU A 144 18.09 4.66 -5.68
C LEU A 144 18.80 5.10 -6.96
N LYS A 145 19.03 6.41 -7.15
CA LYS A 145 19.71 6.99 -8.34
C LYS A 145 21.14 6.47 -8.54
N HIS A 146 21.78 5.95 -7.50
CA HIS A 146 23.09 5.32 -7.62
C HIS A 146 23.08 4.02 -8.43
N TYR A 147 21.93 3.36 -8.53
CA TYR A 147 21.82 2.00 -9.08
C TYR A 147 20.78 1.87 -10.18
N LEU A 148 19.71 2.66 -10.14
CA LEU A 148 18.58 2.56 -11.05
C LEU A 148 18.48 3.79 -11.98
N PRO A 149 17.96 3.62 -13.21
CA PRO A 149 17.77 4.73 -14.13
C PRO A 149 16.67 5.68 -13.63
N GLU A 150 16.81 6.96 -13.97
CA GLU A 150 15.91 8.02 -13.49
C GLU A 150 14.44 7.80 -13.87
N SER A 151 14.17 7.23 -15.06
CA SER A 151 12.81 6.89 -15.49
C SER A 151 12.14 5.89 -14.55
N LEU A 152 12.84 4.82 -14.18
CA LEU A 152 12.32 3.81 -13.24
C LEU A 152 12.07 4.40 -11.86
N ILE A 153 12.95 5.28 -11.39
CA ILE A 153 12.79 5.96 -10.09
C ILE A 153 11.54 6.85 -10.10
N LYS A 154 11.31 7.57 -11.20
CA LYS A 154 10.10 8.38 -11.37
C LYS A 154 8.84 7.50 -11.30
N ASP A 155 8.84 6.34 -11.94
CA ASP A 155 7.72 5.41 -11.91
C ASP A 155 7.51 4.81 -10.52
N ILE A 156 8.60 4.44 -9.81
CA ILE A 156 8.55 3.99 -8.42
C ILE A 156 7.89 5.05 -7.54
N ILE A 157 8.33 6.30 -7.62
CA ILE A 157 7.76 7.39 -6.81
C ILE A 157 6.29 7.63 -7.18
N ALA A 158 5.96 7.62 -8.48
CA ALA A 158 4.59 7.80 -8.94
C ALA A 158 3.67 6.66 -8.44
N SER A 159 4.18 5.43 -8.38
CA SER A 159 3.43 4.26 -7.95
C SER A 159 3.06 4.25 -6.47
N ILE A 160 3.74 5.06 -5.64
CA ILE A 160 3.32 5.32 -4.25
C ILE A 160 1.90 5.90 -4.22
N ARG A 161 1.52 6.68 -5.23
CA ARG A 161 0.20 7.32 -5.37
C ARG A 161 -0.72 6.57 -6.33
N ASP A 162 -0.18 5.89 -7.34
CA ASP A 162 -0.95 5.24 -8.40
C ASP A 162 -0.65 3.72 -8.52
N SER A 163 -1.64 2.90 -8.23
CA SER A 163 -1.53 1.44 -8.30
C SER A 163 -1.43 0.89 -9.70
N SER A 164 -1.90 1.62 -10.72
CA SER A 164 -1.76 1.19 -12.11
C SER A 164 -0.29 1.19 -12.54
N ILE A 165 0.47 2.18 -12.06
CA ILE A 165 1.92 2.24 -12.25
C ILE A 165 2.58 1.10 -11.47
N LEU A 166 2.15 0.84 -10.23
CA LEU A 166 2.68 -0.28 -9.43
C LEU A 166 2.53 -1.63 -10.15
N LEU A 167 1.38 -1.87 -10.80
CA LEU A 167 1.15 -3.08 -11.58
C LEU A 167 2.15 -3.21 -12.74
N SER A 168 2.43 -2.12 -13.44
CA SER A 168 3.38 -2.11 -14.57
C SER A 168 4.83 -2.36 -14.16
N LEU A 169 5.16 -2.14 -12.88
CA LEU A 169 6.48 -2.34 -12.33
C LEU A 169 6.75 -3.78 -11.84
N LEU A 170 5.72 -4.64 -11.78
CA LEU A 170 5.90 -6.02 -11.34
C LEU A 170 6.90 -6.77 -12.26
N PRO A 171 7.87 -7.51 -11.69
CA PRO A 171 8.73 -8.38 -12.47
C PRO A 171 7.90 -9.37 -13.30
N SER A 172 8.27 -9.56 -14.58
CA SER A 172 7.61 -10.56 -15.44
C SER A 172 7.85 -11.99 -14.96
N ARG A 173 8.90 -12.20 -14.17
CA ARG A 173 9.27 -13.48 -13.58
C ARG A 173 9.79 -13.30 -12.16
N LEU A 174 9.44 -14.21 -11.26
CA LEU A 174 9.93 -14.26 -9.89
C LEU A 174 10.14 -15.72 -9.47
N LEU A 175 11.32 -16.05 -8.91
CA LEU A 175 11.68 -17.42 -8.51
C LEU A 175 11.34 -18.49 -9.57
N ASN A 176 11.66 -18.19 -10.82
CA ASN A 176 11.37 -19.01 -12.00
C ASN A 176 9.89 -19.12 -12.43
N LYS A 177 8.95 -18.49 -11.72
CA LYS A 177 7.52 -18.44 -12.05
C LYS A 177 7.18 -17.20 -12.85
N ASN A 178 6.25 -17.32 -13.79
CA ASN A 178 5.86 -16.21 -14.65
C ASN A 178 4.72 -15.41 -14.00
N LEU A 179 4.72 -14.11 -14.24
CA LEU A 179 3.58 -13.26 -13.92
C LEU A 179 2.43 -13.62 -14.87
N THR A 180 1.30 -14.00 -14.28
CA THR A 180 0.05 -14.29 -14.97
C THR A 180 -1.09 -13.52 -14.31
N PHE A 181 -2.28 -13.58 -14.88
CA PHE A 181 -3.47 -12.96 -14.32
C PHE A 181 -4.50 -14.04 -13.98
N GLN A 182 -5.15 -13.88 -12.84
CA GLN A 182 -6.24 -14.75 -12.41
C GLN A 182 -7.46 -13.92 -12.08
N ASP A 183 -8.59 -14.31 -12.64
CA ASP A 183 -9.87 -13.68 -12.33
C ASP A 183 -10.33 -14.09 -10.93
N THR A 184 -10.77 -13.09 -10.17
CA THR A 184 -11.31 -13.24 -8.82
C THR A 184 -12.54 -12.38 -8.65
N ASP A 185 -13.47 -12.84 -7.82
CA ASP A 185 -14.56 -12.00 -7.35
C ASP A 185 -14.01 -10.92 -6.42
N LYS A 186 -14.33 -9.67 -6.72
CA LYS A 186 -13.98 -8.50 -5.94
C LYS A 186 -15.25 -7.69 -5.67
N TYR A 187 -15.48 -7.31 -4.43
CA TYR A 187 -16.44 -6.25 -4.14
C TYR A 187 -15.78 -4.93 -4.54
N SER A 188 -16.27 -4.25 -5.59
CA SER A 188 -15.61 -3.05 -6.14
C SER A 188 -16.51 -1.91 -6.56
N ASP A 189 -17.74 -2.17 -6.97
CA ASP A 189 -18.66 -1.09 -7.33
C ASP A 189 -19.36 -0.57 -6.08
N ILE A 190 -18.71 0.37 -5.43
CA ILE A 190 -19.33 1.22 -4.45
C ILE A 190 -19.92 2.39 -5.24
N CYS A 191 -21.21 2.61 -5.12
CA CYS A 191 -21.97 3.60 -5.87
C CYS A 191 -21.62 5.09 -5.57
N PHE A 192 -20.43 5.35 -5.03
CA PHE A 192 -19.82 6.66 -4.83
C PHE A 192 -18.28 6.56 -4.88
N ASN A 193 -17.58 7.69 -5.03
CA ASN A 193 -16.11 7.73 -5.04
C ASN A 193 -15.55 7.70 -3.62
N LEU A 194 -15.26 6.50 -3.12
CA LEU A 194 -14.75 6.29 -1.76
C LEU A 194 -13.40 6.98 -1.52
N THR A 195 -12.42 6.80 -2.41
CA THR A 195 -11.09 7.43 -2.28
C THR A 195 -11.20 8.94 -2.10
N ARG A 196 -11.94 9.60 -3.01
CA ARG A 196 -12.11 11.05 -2.94
C ARG A 196 -12.91 11.49 -1.72
N SER A 197 -13.83 10.65 -1.25
CA SER A 197 -14.63 10.94 -0.07
C SER A 197 -13.81 10.91 1.22
N LEU A 198 -12.84 10.00 1.31
CA LEU A 198 -11.90 9.88 2.43
C LEU A 198 -10.92 11.06 2.47
N GLU A 199 -10.38 11.46 1.31
CA GLU A 199 -9.48 12.62 1.20
C GLU A 199 -10.16 13.93 1.62
N LEU A 200 -11.39 14.17 1.14
CA LEU A 200 -12.11 15.42 1.38
C LEU A 200 -12.97 15.42 2.65
N GLN A 201 -13.08 14.28 3.34
CA GLN A 201 -14.02 14.05 4.44
C GLN A 201 -15.46 14.44 4.10
N LYS A 202 -15.82 14.28 2.83
CA LYS A 202 -17.14 14.62 2.28
C LYS A 202 -17.48 13.58 1.24
N ILE A 203 -18.70 13.10 1.26
CA ILE A 203 -19.22 12.20 0.23
C ILE A 203 -19.07 12.86 -1.15
N ARG A 204 -18.55 12.10 -2.12
CA ARG A 204 -18.34 12.52 -3.50
C ARG A 204 -18.69 11.43 -4.50
N GLY A 205 -19.15 11.85 -5.67
CA GLY A 205 -19.35 10.99 -6.83
C GLY A 205 -20.46 9.97 -6.67
N VAL A 206 -21.49 10.26 -5.85
CA VAL A 206 -22.67 9.39 -5.73
C VAL A 206 -23.34 9.26 -7.09
N LYS A 207 -23.48 8.03 -7.58
CA LYS A 207 -24.16 7.72 -8.86
C LYS A 207 -25.67 7.93 -8.70
N LEU A 208 -26.27 8.80 -9.50
CA LEU A 208 -27.73 9.00 -9.51
C LEU A 208 -28.46 7.69 -9.85
N GLY A 209 -29.56 7.41 -9.15
CA GLY A 209 -30.36 6.19 -9.33
C GLY A 209 -29.76 4.91 -8.73
N SER A 210 -28.54 4.97 -8.19
CA SER A 210 -27.91 3.83 -7.51
C SER A 210 -28.52 3.56 -6.14
N ASP A 211 -28.22 2.38 -5.57
CA ASP A 211 -28.61 2.03 -4.20
C ASP A 211 -28.14 3.07 -3.17
N CYS A 212 -26.92 3.61 -3.33
CA CYS A 212 -26.41 4.69 -2.49
C CYS A 212 -27.33 5.91 -2.51
N HIS A 213 -27.70 6.35 -3.71
CA HIS A 213 -28.58 7.50 -3.90
C HIS A 213 -29.96 7.26 -3.30
N ASN A 214 -30.53 6.07 -3.53
CA ASN A 214 -31.85 5.67 -3.02
C ASN A 214 -31.87 5.53 -1.50
N MET A 215 -30.74 5.19 -0.88
CA MET A 215 -30.55 5.16 0.58
C MET A 215 -30.22 6.54 1.18
N GLY A 216 -30.27 7.61 0.39
CA GLY A 216 -30.11 8.99 0.85
C GLY A 216 -28.66 9.45 1.01
N LEU A 217 -27.69 8.72 0.45
CA LEU A 217 -26.32 9.21 0.32
C LEU A 217 -26.29 10.30 -0.75
N LYS A 218 -25.65 11.44 -0.45
CA LYS A 218 -25.57 12.60 -1.35
C LYS A 218 -24.20 13.24 -1.30
N ASP A 219 -23.78 13.78 -2.44
CA ASP A 219 -22.55 14.57 -2.51
C ASP A 219 -22.58 15.77 -1.56
N GLY A 220 -21.46 16.01 -0.88
CA GLY A 220 -21.29 17.12 0.06
C GLY A 220 -21.63 16.79 1.51
N GLN A 221 -22.31 15.66 1.81
CA GLN A 221 -22.48 15.18 3.18
C GLN A 221 -21.12 14.97 3.85
N GLU A 222 -20.95 15.40 5.10
CA GLU A 222 -19.67 15.21 5.80
C GLU A 222 -19.50 13.74 6.20
N LEU A 223 -18.39 13.12 5.81
CA LEU A 223 -18.07 11.75 6.21
C LEU A 223 -17.40 11.78 7.59
N LYS A 224 -18.04 11.19 8.61
CA LYS A 224 -17.50 11.12 9.97
C LYS A 224 -16.84 9.80 10.29
N CYS A 225 -17.50 8.70 9.95
CA CYS A 225 -16.98 7.36 10.16
C CYS A 225 -17.40 6.46 9.01
N TYR A 226 -16.61 5.43 8.76
CA TYR A 226 -16.96 4.36 7.86
C TYR A 226 -16.49 3.03 8.46
N SER A 227 -17.07 1.93 7.99
CA SER A 227 -16.61 0.58 8.23
C SER A 227 -16.92 -0.20 6.96
N ILE A 228 -15.91 -0.87 6.43
CA ILE A 228 -16.02 -1.65 5.19
C ILE A 228 -15.51 -3.04 5.50
N ASP A 229 -16.38 -4.02 5.28
CA ASP A 229 -16.01 -5.43 5.26
C ASP A 229 -15.85 -5.88 3.81
N PHE A 230 -14.59 -6.06 3.39
CA PHE A 230 -14.25 -6.46 2.03
C PHE A 230 -14.65 -7.91 1.70
N ASN A 231 -14.88 -8.76 2.71
CA ASN A 231 -15.27 -10.15 2.49
C ASN A 231 -16.77 -10.28 2.20
N SER A 232 -17.60 -9.47 2.84
CA SER A 232 -19.05 -9.47 2.62
C SER A 232 -19.53 -8.38 1.66
N GLY A 233 -18.69 -7.39 1.40
CA GLY A 233 -19.05 -6.17 0.68
C GLY A 233 -19.90 -5.20 1.52
N ASN A 234 -20.08 -5.45 2.82
CA ASN A 234 -20.88 -4.60 3.67
C ASN A 234 -20.15 -3.29 3.98
N ILE A 235 -20.86 -2.18 3.85
CA ILE A 235 -20.33 -0.83 4.08
C ILE A 235 -21.29 -0.11 5.03
N LYS A 236 -20.76 0.40 6.13
CA LYS A 236 -21.49 1.26 7.06
C LYS A 236 -20.86 2.64 7.05
N LEU A 237 -21.66 3.67 6.76
CA LEU A 237 -21.23 5.06 6.74
C LEU A 237 -21.97 5.83 7.83
N LYS A 238 -21.26 6.70 8.55
CA LYS A 238 -21.84 7.74 9.39
C LYS A 238 -21.54 9.09 8.75
N VAL A 239 -22.58 9.76 8.29
CA VAL A 239 -22.50 11.05 7.60
C VAL A 239 -23.26 12.13 8.36
N LEU A 240 -22.90 13.41 8.15
CA LEU A 240 -23.72 14.54 8.58
C LEU A 240 -24.36 15.23 7.38
N GLU A 241 -25.66 15.48 7.48
CA GLU A 241 -26.40 16.37 6.58
C GLU A 241 -26.93 17.52 7.45
N ASN A 242 -26.47 18.75 7.20
CA ASN A 242 -26.84 19.94 8.01
C ASN A 242 -26.64 19.74 9.53
N LYS A 243 -25.50 19.15 9.91
CA LYS A 243 -25.14 18.76 11.30
C LYS A 243 -25.98 17.65 11.92
N ILE A 244 -26.94 17.08 11.20
CA ILE A 244 -27.74 15.95 11.66
C ILE A 244 -27.04 14.64 11.27
N PRO A 245 -26.74 13.74 12.23
CA PRO A 245 -26.10 12.48 11.93
C PRO A 245 -27.07 11.50 11.25
N LYS A 246 -26.58 10.82 10.21
CA LYS A 246 -27.24 9.71 9.53
C LYS A 246 -26.30 8.52 9.43
N VAL A 247 -26.85 7.32 9.60
CA VAL A 247 -26.14 6.06 9.39
C VAL A 247 -26.71 5.39 8.16
N ILE A 248 -25.85 5.07 7.20
CA ILE A 248 -26.23 4.46 5.93
C ILE A 248 -25.52 3.11 5.83
N HIS A 249 -26.28 2.07 5.51
CA HIS A 249 -25.79 0.72 5.32
C HIS A 249 -25.90 0.36 3.84
N LEU A 250 -24.78 0.09 3.20
CA LEU A 250 -24.67 -0.23 1.78
C LEU A 250 -24.06 -1.63 1.62
N LYS A 251 -24.26 -2.20 0.43
CA LYS A 251 -23.57 -3.41 0.00
C LYS A 251 -22.90 -3.13 -1.34
N ALA A 252 -21.58 -3.33 -1.40
CA ALA A 252 -20.84 -3.24 -2.65
C ALA A 252 -21.28 -4.38 -3.59
N ASN A 253 -21.31 -4.09 -4.89
CA ASN A 253 -21.57 -5.13 -5.87
C ASN A 253 -20.29 -5.96 -6.12
N LYS A 254 -20.50 -7.26 -6.33
CA LYS A 254 -19.44 -8.14 -6.82
C LYS A 254 -19.16 -7.82 -8.28
N MET A 255 -17.88 -7.73 -8.63
CA MET A 255 -17.38 -7.67 -9.98
C MET A 255 -16.23 -8.67 -10.12
N THR A 256 -16.02 -9.14 -11.34
CA THR A 256 -14.81 -9.91 -11.65
C THR A 256 -13.65 -8.94 -11.84
N SER A 257 -12.53 -9.22 -11.15
CA SER A 257 -11.28 -8.48 -11.27
C SER A 257 -10.15 -9.46 -11.57
N SER A 258 -9.34 -9.13 -12.58
CA SER A 258 -8.14 -9.89 -12.89
C SER A 258 -6.97 -9.38 -12.05
N ILE A 259 -6.38 -10.25 -11.24
CA ILE A 259 -5.27 -9.89 -10.35
C ILE A 259 -3.96 -10.53 -10.80
N PRO A 260 -2.82 -9.85 -10.60
CA PRO A 260 -1.51 -10.43 -10.87
C PRO A 260 -1.20 -11.59 -9.91
N ILE A 261 -0.61 -12.65 -10.45
CA ILE A 261 -0.19 -13.83 -9.69
C ILE A 261 1.01 -14.52 -10.35
N TYR A 262 1.99 -14.95 -9.56
CA TYR A 262 3.12 -15.73 -10.05
C TYR A 262 2.80 -17.24 -10.04
N LYS A 263 2.91 -17.90 -11.21
CA LYS A 263 2.64 -19.34 -11.41
C LYS A 263 3.70 -20.07 -12.24
#